data_AF-A0A2W6YYB0-F1
#
_entry.id   AF-A0A2W6YYB0-F1
#
_cell.length_a   1.000
_cell.length_b   1.000
_cell.length_c   1.000
_cell.angle_alpha   90.00
_cell.angle_beta   90.00
_cell.angle_gamma   90.00
#
_symmetry.space_group_name_H-M   'P 1'
#
loop_
_entity.id
_entity.type
_entity.pdbx_description
1 polymer ?
#
loop_
_entity_poly.entity_id
_entity_poly.type
_entity_poly.pdbx_seq_one_letter_code
_entity_poly.pdbx_strand_id
1 'polypeptide(L)'
;MNQNRLNHGQIPKSVKIFTIILLVAGSFFCYVYTFNPGLSFSHATLDTYSARVGFESAGVRILGSLVALAISLVANNPRWLFISLISRIVIELGDVVIGLVNDGITANTFALLMLAGAEIWAVLKLWAVIRIKP
;
A
#
# COMPACT_ATOMS: atom_id res chain seq x y z
N MET A 1 -20.88 12.67 29.30
CA MET A 1 -20.21 13.45 28.23
C MET A 1 -20.08 12.57 26.99
N ASN A 2 -20.94 12.80 25.99
CA ASN A 2 -21.08 11.96 24.79
C ASN A 2 -19.95 12.24 23.78
N GLN A 3 -18.92 11.37 23.72
CA GLN A 3 -17.95 11.34 22.62
C GLN A 3 -18.54 10.73 21.32
N ASN A 4 -19.79 10.26 21.35
CA ASN A 4 -20.45 9.52 20.26
C ASN A 4 -20.99 10.39 19.10
N ARG A 5 -20.44 11.59 18.87
CA ARG A 5 -20.82 12.47 17.73
C ARG A 5 -19.64 13.03 16.94
N LEU A 6 -18.48 12.39 16.94
CA LEU A 6 -17.33 12.85 16.16
C LEU A 6 -17.20 12.01 14.88
N ASN A 7 -17.59 12.61 13.74
CA ASN A 7 -17.24 12.22 12.37
C ASN A 7 -17.98 11.03 11.72
N HIS A 8 -19.31 11.10 11.61
CA HIS A 8 -20.06 10.17 10.77
C HIS A 8 -19.78 10.42 9.27
N GLY A 9 -18.91 9.59 8.68
CA GLY A 9 -18.61 9.56 7.24
C GLY A 9 -17.22 10.07 6.82
N GLN A 10 -16.32 10.35 7.77
CA GLN A 10 -14.95 10.73 7.46
C GLN A 10 -13.96 9.61 7.79
N ILE A 11 -12.78 9.64 7.19
CA ILE A 11 -11.71 8.67 7.46
C ILE A 11 -11.29 8.79 8.94
N PRO A 12 -11.25 7.68 9.71
CA PRO A 12 -10.77 7.70 11.10
C PRO A 12 -9.35 8.27 11.21
N LYS A 13 -9.06 9.02 12.28
CA LYS A 13 -7.73 9.65 12.47
C LYS A 13 -6.58 8.64 12.41
N SER A 14 -6.76 7.46 13.01
CA SER A 14 -5.75 6.39 12.97
C SER A 14 -5.47 5.91 11.54
N VAL A 15 -6.51 5.77 10.72
CA VAL A 15 -6.39 5.38 9.32
C VAL A 15 -5.74 6.51 8.50
N LYS A 16 -6.05 7.78 8.77
CA LYS A 16 -5.37 8.92 8.12
C LYS A 16 -3.87 8.91 8.37
N ILE A 17 -3.44 8.73 9.62
CA ILE A 17 -2.02 8.68 9.99
C ILE A 17 -1.36 7.50 9.28
N PHE A 18 -1.99 6.32 9.30
CA PHE A 18 -1.49 5.16 8.57
C PHE A 18 -1.36 5.43 7.07
N THR A 19 -2.35 6.05 6.43
CA THR A 19 -2.28 6.41 5.00
C THR A 19 -1.15 7.40 4.72
N ILE A 20 -0.86 8.35 5.60
CA ILE A 20 0.30 9.25 5.45
C ILE A 20 1.61 8.47 5.54
N ILE A 21 1.72 7.51 6.46
CA ILE A 21 2.88 6.63 6.55
C ILE A 21 3.05 5.83 5.26
N LEU A 22 1.96 5.27 4.71
CA LEU A 22 1.97 4.57 3.42
C LEU A 22 2.42 5.49 2.27
N LEU A 23 2.02 6.76 2.28
CA LEU A 23 2.47 7.72 1.26
C LEU A 23 3.98 7.92 1.33
N VAL A 24 4.53 8.15 2.53
CA VAL A 24 5.97 8.35 2.70
C VAL A 24 6.76 7.08 2.34
N ALA A 25 6.35 5.93 2.87
CA ALA A 25 7.00 4.65 2.60
C ALA A 25 6.91 4.29 1.11
N GLY A 26 5.74 4.45 0.50
CA GLY A 26 5.54 4.18 -0.92
C GLY A 26 6.32 5.15 -1.80
N SER A 27 6.48 6.43 -1.44
CA SER A 27 7.36 7.35 -2.18
C SER A 27 8.81 6.91 -2.15
N PHE A 28 9.30 6.45 -1.00
CA PHE A 28 10.63 5.86 -0.88
C PHE A 28 10.78 4.62 -1.78
N PHE A 29 9.84 3.67 -1.70
CA PHE A 29 9.90 2.46 -2.53
C PHE A 29 9.74 2.75 -4.02
N CYS A 30 8.88 3.70 -4.41
CA CYS A 30 8.79 4.16 -5.80
C CYS A 30 10.15 4.64 -6.31
N TYR A 31 10.85 5.45 -5.52
CA TYR A 31 12.19 5.90 -5.88
C TYR A 31 13.19 4.73 -6.01
N VAL A 32 13.18 3.81 -5.05
CA VAL A 32 14.06 2.62 -5.07
C VAL A 32 13.79 1.79 -6.33
N TYR A 33 12.54 1.39 -6.59
CA TYR A 33 12.19 0.55 -7.73
C TYR A 33 12.48 1.20 -9.09
N THR A 34 12.31 2.53 -9.21
CA THR A 34 12.51 3.23 -10.48
C THR A 34 13.96 3.64 -10.73
N PHE A 35 14.70 4.06 -9.72
CA PHE A 35 16.01 4.71 -9.91
C PHE A 35 17.18 3.99 -9.27
N ASN A 36 16.98 3.30 -8.15
CA ASN A 36 18.07 2.66 -7.41
C ASN A 36 17.63 1.32 -6.77
N PRO A 37 17.26 0.32 -7.58
CA PRO A 37 16.76 -0.97 -7.09
C PRO A 37 17.80 -1.70 -6.22
N GLY A 38 19.10 -1.47 -6.45
CA GLY A 38 20.18 -2.04 -5.64
C GLY A 38 20.18 -1.65 -4.15
N LEU A 39 19.46 -0.59 -3.75
CA LEU A 39 19.32 -0.19 -2.34
C LEU A 39 18.50 -1.19 -1.51
N SER A 40 17.50 -1.82 -2.13
CA SER A 40 16.65 -2.82 -1.45
C SER A 40 16.84 -4.24 -2.00
N PHE A 41 17.45 -4.37 -3.19
CA PHE A 41 17.64 -5.64 -3.89
C PHE A 41 19.10 -5.79 -4.35
N SER A 42 20.02 -5.96 -3.40
CA SER A 42 21.47 -6.04 -3.65
C SER A 42 21.91 -7.20 -4.55
N HIS A 43 21.06 -8.23 -4.71
CA HIS A 43 21.33 -9.41 -5.54
C HIS A 43 20.57 -9.40 -6.86
N ALA A 44 19.77 -8.37 -7.15
CA ALA A 44 19.03 -8.31 -8.40
C ALA A 44 19.95 -7.93 -9.56
N THR A 45 20.08 -8.82 -10.54
CA THR A 45 20.81 -8.56 -11.80
C THR A 45 19.93 -7.76 -12.76
N LEU A 46 20.29 -6.51 -13.02
CA LEU A 46 19.56 -5.59 -13.92
C LEU A 46 20.12 -5.60 -15.35
N ASP A 47 20.95 -6.59 -15.67
CA ASP A 47 21.68 -6.67 -16.94
C ASP A 47 20.78 -7.01 -18.13
N THR A 48 19.53 -7.41 -17.87
CA THR A 48 18.53 -7.71 -18.90
C THR A 48 17.46 -6.63 -18.96
N TYR A 49 17.00 -6.33 -20.18
CA TYR A 49 15.91 -5.40 -20.41
C TYR A 49 14.64 -5.79 -19.64
N SER A 50 14.31 -7.07 -19.62
CA SER A 50 13.13 -7.60 -18.91
C SER A 50 13.21 -7.37 -17.40
N ALA A 51 14.37 -7.59 -16.77
CA ALA A 51 14.56 -7.30 -15.36
C ALA A 51 14.38 -5.81 -15.07
N ARG A 52 15.02 -4.95 -15.87
CA ARG A 52 14.94 -3.50 -15.70
C ARG A 52 13.51 -2.97 -15.84
N VAL A 53 12.79 -3.38 -16.88
CA VAL A 53 11.38 -3.02 -17.08
C VAL A 53 10.50 -3.58 -15.96
N GLY A 54 10.81 -4.76 -15.43
CA GLY A 54 10.14 -5.32 -14.26
C GLY A 54 10.20 -4.39 -13.05
N PHE A 55 11.39 -3.92 -12.68
CA PHE A 55 11.56 -2.98 -11.57
C PHE A 55 10.91 -1.62 -11.82
N GLU A 56 11.12 -1.03 -13.01
CA GLU A 56 10.55 0.26 -13.37
C GLU A 56 9.00 0.21 -13.37
N SER A 57 8.40 -0.86 -13.90
CA SER A 57 6.95 -1.05 -13.90
C SER A 57 6.36 -1.26 -12.49
N ALA A 58 7.07 -1.93 -11.60
CA ALA A 58 6.71 -2.00 -10.18
C ALA A 58 6.73 -0.61 -9.53
N GLY A 59 7.71 0.23 -9.87
CA GLY A 59 7.76 1.63 -9.44
C GLY A 59 6.53 2.44 -9.91
N VAL A 60 6.14 2.31 -11.19
CA VAL A 60 4.93 2.96 -11.73
C VAL A 60 3.66 2.47 -11.03
N ARG A 61 3.57 1.18 -10.72
CA ARG A 61 2.44 0.61 -9.95
C ARG A 61 2.36 1.22 -8.55
N ILE A 62 3.49 1.36 -7.86
CA ILE A 62 3.57 2.03 -6.55
C ILE A 62 3.14 3.49 -6.69
N LEU A 63 3.61 4.21 -7.72
CA LEU A 63 3.21 5.60 -7.97
C LEU A 63 1.71 5.75 -8.18
N GLY A 64 1.10 4.89 -9.00
CA GLY A 64 -0.36 4.90 -9.20
C GLY A 64 -1.12 4.68 -7.90
N SER A 65 -0.61 3.79 -7.04
CA SER A 65 -1.15 3.56 -5.71
C SER A 65 -1.03 4.79 -4.80
N LEU A 66 0.12 5.47 -4.78
CA LEU A 66 0.34 6.70 -4.02
C LEU A 66 -0.64 7.80 -4.42
N VAL A 67 -0.85 7.98 -5.73
CA VAL A 67 -1.80 8.98 -6.25
C VAL A 67 -3.22 8.65 -5.76
N ALA A 68 -3.65 7.39 -5.83
CA ALA A 68 -4.96 6.97 -5.35
C ALA A 68 -5.14 7.22 -3.83
N LEU A 69 -4.11 6.93 -3.02
CA LEU A 69 -4.11 7.22 -1.59
C LEU A 69 -4.17 8.72 -1.29
N ALA A 70 -3.38 9.53 -2.00
CA ALA A 70 -3.32 10.97 -1.84
C ALA A 70 -4.66 11.63 -2.19
N ILE A 71 -5.25 11.27 -3.33
CA ILE A 71 -6.57 11.76 -3.75
C ILE A 71 -7.63 11.40 -2.70
N SER A 72 -7.63 10.16 -2.23
CA SER A 72 -8.58 9.70 -1.22
C SER A 72 -8.46 10.46 0.11
N LEU A 73 -7.22 10.78 0.51
CA LEU A 73 -6.93 11.52 1.73
C LEU A 73 -7.33 13.00 1.62
N VAL A 74 -6.98 13.67 0.51
CA VAL A 74 -7.32 15.07 0.23
C VAL A 74 -8.83 15.25 0.10
N ALA A 75 -9.50 14.37 -0.62
CA ALA A 75 -10.96 14.36 -0.73
C ALA A 75 -11.66 13.87 0.54
N ASN A 76 -10.91 13.38 1.54
CA ASN A 76 -11.40 12.81 2.79
C ASN A 76 -12.51 11.77 2.58
N ASN A 77 -12.43 10.99 1.50
CA ASN A 77 -13.48 10.05 1.08
C ASN A 77 -13.13 8.62 1.51
N PRO A 78 -13.84 8.03 2.48
CA PRO A 78 -13.52 6.70 2.99
C PRO A 78 -13.76 5.59 1.96
N ARG A 79 -14.70 5.76 1.02
CA ARG A 79 -15.02 4.75 -0.01
C ARG A 79 -13.89 4.61 -1.03
N TRP A 80 -13.28 5.74 -1.43
CA TRP A 80 -12.13 5.72 -2.34
C TRP A 80 -10.90 5.12 -1.67
N LEU A 81 -10.64 5.51 -0.42
CA LEU A 81 -9.53 4.94 0.35
C LEU A 81 -9.72 3.42 0.53
N PHE A 82 -10.94 2.97 0.82
CA PHE A 82 -11.28 1.55 0.97
C PHE A 82 -10.96 0.75 -0.30
N ILE A 83 -11.41 1.22 -1.47
CA ILE A 83 -11.13 0.56 -2.76
C ILE A 83 -9.62 0.53 -3.03
N SER A 84 -8.92 1.65 -2.78
CA SER A 84 -7.47 1.73 -3.01
C SER A 84 -6.68 0.75 -2.13
N LEU A 85 -7.05 0.59 -0.86
CA LEU A 85 -6.39 -0.33 0.06
C LEU A 85 -6.70 -1.80 -0.29
N ILE A 86 -7.93 -2.13 -0.71
CA ILE A 86 -8.23 -3.50 -1.18
C ILE A 86 -7.38 -3.85 -2.40
N SER A 87 -7.27 -2.93 -3.36
CA SER A 87 -6.41 -3.14 -4.54
C SER A 87 -4.95 -3.40 -4.14
N ARG A 88 -4.43 -2.62 -3.18
CA ARG A 88 -3.07 -2.80 -2.65
C ARG A 88 -2.87 -4.14 -1.96
N ILE A 89 -3.80 -4.57 -1.11
CA ILE A 89 -3.75 -5.90 -0.46
C ILE A 89 -3.63 -7.01 -1.52
N VAL A 90 -4.42 -6.97 -2.59
CA VAL A 90 -4.36 -7.99 -3.64
C VAL A 90 -3.01 -7.99 -4.35
N ILE A 91 -2.45 -6.81 -4.65
CA ILE A 91 -1.14 -6.68 -5.29
C ILE A 91 -0.04 -7.19 -4.36
N GLU A 92 -0.02 -6.76 -3.10
CA GLU A 92 0.98 -7.13 -2.10
C GLU A 92 0.96 -8.64 -1.81
N LEU A 93 -0.22 -9.24 -1.70
CA LEU A 93 -0.36 -10.70 -1.56
C LEU A 93 0.09 -11.44 -2.83
N GLY A 94 -0.15 -10.88 -4.01
CA GLY A 94 0.39 -11.40 -5.27
C GLY A 94 1.92 -11.40 -5.28
N ASP A 95 2.54 -10.29 -4.87
CA ASP A 95 4.00 -10.17 -4.73
C ASP A 95 4.55 -11.16 -3.68
N VAL A 96 3.82 -11.41 -2.57
CA VAL A 96 4.16 -12.45 -1.58
C VAL A 96 4.16 -13.84 -2.22
N VAL A 97 3.14 -14.18 -3.00
CA VAL A 97 3.08 -15.49 -3.69
C VAL A 97 4.26 -15.64 -4.65
N ILE A 98 4.56 -14.62 -5.44
CA ILE A 98 5.72 -14.63 -6.35
C ILE A 98 7.03 -14.80 -5.57
N GLY A 99 7.20 -14.06 -4.47
CA GLY A 99 8.39 -14.16 -3.62
C GLY A 99 8.54 -15.54 -2.99
N LEU A 100 7.46 -16.13 -2.49
CA LEU A 100 7.46 -17.49 -1.94
C LEU A 100 7.84 -18.55 -2.97
N VAL A 101 7.38 -18.40 -4.22
CA VAL A 101 7.65 -19.37 -5.30
C VAL A 101 9.09 -19.27 -5.81
N ASN A 102 9.65 -18.07 -5.92
CA ASN A 102 10.96 -17.87 -6.55
C ASN A 102 12.12 -17.79 -5.55
N ASP A 103 11.92 -17.14 -4.41
CA ASP A 103 12.97 -16.82 -3.44
C ASP A 103 12.74 -17.44 -2.05
N GLY A 104 11.57 -18.07 -1.85
CA GLY A 104 11.16 -18.62 -0.56
C GLY A 104 10.78 -17.55 0.48
N ILE A 105 10.93 -17.88 1.76
CA ILE A 105 10.61 -16.97 2.85
C ILE A 105 11.81 -16.05 3.10
N THR A 106 11.69 -14.80 2.67
CA THR A 106 12.70 -13.75 2.87
C THR A 106 12.16 -12.63 3.75
N ALA A 107 13.04 -11.70 4.15
CA ALA A 107 12.64 -10.48 4.87
C ALA A 107 11.62 -9.65 4.08
N ASN A 108 11.73 -9.61 2.75
CA ASN A 108 10.78 -8.92 1.88
C ASN A 108 9.38 -9.57 1.94
N THR A 109 9.33 -10.90 1.88
CA THR A 109 8.07 -11.67 2.00
C THR A 109 7.37 -11.38 3.33
N PHE A 110 8.11 -11.34 4.44
CA PHE A 110 7.57 -10.96 5.74
C PHE A 110 7.10 -9.51 5.81
N ALA A 111 7.86 -8.58 5.24
CA ALA A 111 7.51 -7.17 5.22
C ALA A 111 6.18 -6.94 4.46
N LEU A 112 6.01 -7.59 3.31
CA LEU A 112 4.77 -7.52 2.53
C LEU A 112 3.58 -8.15 3.27
N LEU A 113 3.77 -9.27 3.97
CA LEU A 113 2.71 -9.87 4.80
C LEU A 113 2.28 -8.95 5.95
N MET A 114 3.24 -8.31 6.63
CA MET A 114 2.95 -7.35 7.70
C MET A 114 2.22 -6.12 7.17
N LEU A 115 2.63 -5.62 5.99
CA LEU A 115 2.00 -4.50 5.31
C LEU A 115 0.54 -4.83 4.94
N ALA A 116 0.31 -5.97 4.29
CA ALA A 116 -1.03 -6.44 3.95
C ALA A 116 -1.90 -6.60 5.20
N GLY A 117 -1.35 -7.09 6.32
CA GLY A 117 -2.05 -7.17 7.61
C GLY A 117 -2.47 -5.80 8.14
N ALA A 118 -1.59 -4.80 8.07
CA ALA A 118 -1.90 -3.42 8.46
C ALA A 118 -2.96 -2.79 7.54
N GLU A 119 -2.92 -3.08 6.24
CA GLU A 119 -3.92 -2.62 5.28
C GLU A 119 -5.28 -3.27 5.52
N ILE A 120 -5.33 -4.57 5.81
CA ILE A 120 -6.57 -5.27 6.18
C ILE A 120 -7.19 -4.62 7.42
N TRP A 121 -6.38 -4.31 8.44
CA TRP A 121 -6.86 -3.58 9.61
C TRP A 121 -7.47 -2.22 9.25
N ALA A 122 -6.82 -1.45 8.37
CA ALA A 122 -7.33 -0.15 7.91
C ALA A 122 -8.63 -0.29 7.11
N VAL A 123 -8.72 -1.29 6.24
CA VAL A 123 -9.93 -1.65 5.48
C VAL A 123 -11.09 -2.01 6.41
N LEU A 124 -10.85 -2.81 7.45
CA LEU A 124 -11.88 -3.16 8.45
C LEU A 124 -12.39 -1.92 9.19
N LYS A 125 -11.49 -0.99 9.55
CA LYS A 125 -11.88 0.30 10.16
C LYS A 125 -12.70 1.17 9.22
N LEU A 126 -12.35 1.23 7.94
CA LEU A 126 -13.11 1.97 6.93
C LEU A 126 -14.47 1.34 6.66
N TRP A 127 -14.54 0.01 6.58
CA TRP A 127 -15.80 -0.72 6.40
C TRP A 127 -16.81 -0.40 7.50
N ALA A 128 -16.36 -0.35 8.75
CA ALA A 128 -17.20 0.02 9.89
C ALA A 128 -17.80 1.42 9.72
N VAL A 129 -17.03 2.39 9.22
CA VAL A 129 -17.52 3.76 8.97
C VAL A 129 -18.47 3.82 7.77
N ILE A 130 -18.17 3.08 6.70
CA ILE A 130 -18.98 3.07 5.47
C ILE A 130 -20.34 2.43 5.72
N ARG A 131 -20.41 1.29 6.44
CA ARG A 131 -21.69 0.60 6.72
C ARG A 131 -22.67 1.42 7.58
N ILE A 132 -22.17 2.37 8.38
CA ILE A 132 -23.03 3.23 9.21
C ILE A 132 -23.80 4.25 8.35
N LYS A 133 -23.41 4.45 7.08
CA LYS A 133 -24.01 5.42 6.18
C LYS A 133 -24.53 4.72 4.89
N PRO A 134 -25.83 4.36 4.81
CA PRO A 134 -26.44 4.03 3.52
C PRO A 134 -26.32 5.23 2.57
#